data_AF-A0A7S3LFE6-F1
#
_entry.id   AF-A0A7S3LFE6-F1
#
_cell.length_a   1.000
_cell.length_b   1.000
_cell.length_c   1.000
_cell.angle_alpha   90.00
_cell.angle_beta   90.00
_cell.angle_gamma   90.00
#
_symmetry.space_group_name_H-M   'P 1'
#
loop_
_entity.id
_entity.type
_entity.pdbx_description
1 polymer ?
#
loop_
_entity_poly.entity_id
_entity_poly.type
_entity_poly.pdbx_seq_one_letter_code
_entity_poly.pdbx_strand_id
1 'polypeptide(L)'
;MPDLSLYKVGVVSSIQDCGSSKGKALRACRVNIGESEELTVVTAASNVREGSRLAVAPVGSTFENDAGEEITVQKTAVGGVMSEGIFCDSKMLGWAGGAAGVAAQIPDTVAIGEAPPATKPRPGSTEGAATESLPTSNVEGLFEKKLSKEEKKKLAEERRKARKAAKEGAKKDASDE
;
A
#
# COMPACT_ATOMS: atom_id res chain seq x y z
N MET A 1 -19.06 10.21 -9.18
CA MET A 1 -18.66 9.99 -7.77
C MET A 1 -18.95 8.53 -7.52
N PRO A 2 -17.94 7.72 -7.17
CA PRO A 2 -18.13 6.28 -7.08
C PRO A 2 -19.16 5.95 -6.00
N ASP A 3 -20.07 5.03 -6.29
CA ASP A 3 -20.98 4.50 -5.29
C ASP A 3 -20.23 3.52 -4.39
N LEU A 4 -19.78 4.02 -3.24
CA LEU A 4 -19.04 3.24 -2.25
C LEU A 4 -19.97 2.42 -1.35
N SER A 5 -21.30 2.56 -1.49
CA SER A 5 -22.28 1.91 -0.61
C SER A 5 -22.24 0.37 -0.69
N LEU A 6 -21.78 -0.16 -1.83
CA LEU A 6 -21.67 -1.59 -2.08
C LEU A 6 -20.30 -2.15 -1.72
N TYR A 7 -19.33 -1.29 -1.42
CA TYR A 7 -17.95 -1.69 -1.18
C TYR A 7 -17.80 -2.04 0.29
N LYS A 8 -16.93 -3.00 0.58
CA LYS A 8 -16.71 -3.51 1.93
C LYS A 8 -15.24 -3.55 2.26
N VAL A 9 -14.91 -3.24 3.51
CA VAL A 9 -13.56 -3.47 4.05
C VAL A 9 -13.41 -4.95 4.36
N GLY A 10 -12.41 -5.58 3.73
CA GLY A 10 -12.11 -6.99 3.90
C GLY A 10 -10.69 -7.22 4.43
N VAL A 11 -10.48 -8.34 5.11
CA VAL A 11 -9.16 -8.80 5.56
C VAL A 11 -8.78 -10.07 4.85
N VAL A 12 -7.56 -10.13 4.32
CA VAL A 12 -7.06 -11.31 3.62
C VAL A 12 -6.67 -12.40 4.63
N SER A 13 -7.40 -13.52 4.64
CA SER A 13 -7.13 -14.67 5.51
C SER A 13 -5.96 -15.52 4.99
N SER A 14 -5.92 -15.78 3.68
CA SER A 14 -4.92 -16.64 3.05
C SER A 14 -4.70 -16.26 1.58
N ILE A 15 -3.48 -16.47 1.09
CA ILE A 15 -3.10 -16.21 -0.30
C ILE A 15 -2.57 -17.48 -0.96
N GLN A 16 -3.08 -17.76 -2.17
CA GLN A 16 -2.61 -18.85 -3.01
C GLN A 16 -2.20 -18.31 -4.37
N ASP A 17 -1.02 -18.69 -4.87
CA ASP A 17 -0.58 -18.30 -6.20
C ASP A 17 -1.33 -19.13 -7.27
N CYS A 18 -1.92 -18.46 -8.25
CA CYS A 18 -2.76 -19.07 -9.30
C CYS A 18 -2.16 -18.95 -10.70
N GLY A 19 -0.83 -18.81 -10.76
CA GLY A 19 -0.08 -18.67 -12.01
C GLY A 19 0.09 -17.22 -12.44
N SER A 20 0.14 -16.98 -13.75
CA SER A 20 0.35 -15.65 -14.31
C SER A 20 -0.52 -15.43 -15.54
N SER A 21 -1.13 -14.26 -15.66
CA SER A 21 -1.88 -13.84 -16.86
C SER A 21 -1.31 -12.53 -17.37
N LYS A 22 -1.14 -12.43 -18.70
CA LYS A 22 -0.57 -11.24 -19.38
C LYS A 22 0.74 -10.73 -18.74
N GLY A 23 1.61 -11.66 -18.31
CA GLY A 23 2.90 -11.34 -17.69
C GLY A 23 2.85 -10.83 -16.24
N LYS A 24 1.67 -10.82 -15.60
CA LYS A 24 1.52 -10.51 -14.17
C LYS A 24 1.18 -11.76 -13.38
N ALA A 25 1.84 -11.97 -12.24
CA ALA A 25 1.52 -13.04 -11.32
C ALA A 25 0.14 -12.80 -10.69
N LEU A 26 -0.72 -13.80 -10.74
CA LEU A 26 -2.07 -13.78 -10.17
C LEU A 26 -2.11 -14.55 -8.86
N ARG A 27 -2.85 -14.01 -7.90
CA ARG A 27 -3.02 -14.57 -6.57
C ARG A 27 -4.48 -14.67 -6.23
N ALA A 28 -4.96 -15.85 -5.89
CA ALA A 28 -6.26 -16.01 -5.25
C ALA A 28 -6.11 -15.73 -3.77
N CYS A 29 -6.87 -14.75 -3.29
CA CYS A 29 -6.90 -14.35 -1.89
C CYS A 29 -8.26 -14.74 -1.31
N ARG A 30 -8.26 -15.43 -0.17
CA ARG A 30 -9.46 -15.58 0.65
C ARG A 30 -9.63 -14.34 1.50
N VAL A 31 -10.80 -13.70 1.43
CA VAL A 31 -11.06 -12.42 2.07
C VAL A 31 -12.29 -12.53 2.95
N ASN A 32 -12.12 -12.17 4.22
CA ASN A 32 -13.21 -12.02 5.16
C ASN A 32 -13.73 -10.58 5.10
N ILE A 33 -14.99 -10.42 4.70
CA ILE A 33 -15.70 -9.13 4.59
C ILE A 33 -16.74 -8.94 5.71
N GLY A 34 -16.62 -9.65 6.83
CA GLY A 34 -17.57 -9.58 7.95
C GLY A 34 -18.85 -10.40 7.72
N GLU A 35 -18.90 -11.19 6.66
CA GLU A 35 -19.97 -12.16 6.38
C GLU A 35 -19.60 -13.55 6.90
N SER A 36 -20.59 -14.45 6.95
CA SER A 36 -20.42 -15.84 7.39
C SER A 36 -19.48 -16.64 6.49
N GLU A 37 -19.40 -16.29 5.21
CA GLU A 37 -18.59 -16.98 4.20
C GLU A 37 -17.46 -16.07 3.70
N GLU A 38 -16.26 -16.65 3.55
CA GLU A 38 -15.12 -15.95 2.96
C GLU A 38 -15.26 -15.85 1.44
N LEU A 39 -14.98 -14.68 0.89
CA LEU A 39 -14.98 -14.47 -0.56
C LEU A 39 -13.63 -14.85 -1.15
N THR A 40 -13.66 -15.43 -2.35
CA THR A 40 -12.43 -15.65 -3.13
C THR A 40 -12.25 -14.51 -4.12
N VAL A 41 -11.14 -13.77 -4.01
CA VAL A 41 -10.81 -12.64 -4.89
C VAL A 41 -9.45 -12.85 -5.52
N VAL A 42 -9.40 -12.86 -6.85
CA VAL A 42 -8.15 -12.98 -7.60
C VAL A 42 -7.57 -11.60 -7.89
N THR A 43 -6.30 -11.40 -7.61
CA THR A 43 -5.61 -10.12 -7.79
C THR A 43 -4.24 -10.26 -8.43
N ALA A 44 -3.86 -9.24 -9.20
CA ALA A 44 -2.51 -9.07 -9.74
C ALA A 44 -1.67 -8.08 -8.90
N ALA A 45 -2.26 -7.50 -7.85
CA ALA A 45 -1.62 -6.46 -7.06
C ALA A 45 -0.53 -7.07 -6.14
N SER A 46 0.70 -6.58 -6.26
CA SER A 46 1.86 -7.12 -5.53
C SER A 46 1.91 -6.73 -4.06
N ASN A 47 1.12 -5.74 -3.65
CA ASN A 47 1.04 -5.24 -2.27
C ASN A 47 0.09 -6.03 -1.38
N VAL A 48 -0.66 -6.98 -1.93
CA VAL A 48 -1.60 -7.82 -1.18
C VAL A 48 -0.83 -8.89 -0.41
N ARG A 49 -1.07 -8.93 0.92
CA ARG A 49 -0.45 -9.89 1.85
C ARG A 49 -1.49 -10.43 2.81
N GLU A 50 -1.24 -11.60 3.38
CA GLU A 50 -2.05 -12.14 4.46
C GLU A 50 -2.15 -11.14 5.62
N GLY A 51 -3.33 -11.01 6.20
CA GLY A 51 -3.66 -10.00 7.22
C GLY A 51 -3.82 -8.57 6.71
N SER A 52 -3.63 -8.31 5.41
CA SER A 52 -3.88 -6.96 4.86
C SER A 52 -5.36 -6.62 4.90
N ARG A 53 -5.69 -5.42 5.41
CA ARG A 53 -7.03 -4.84 5.36
C ARG A 53 -7.16 -4.00 4.09
N LEU A 54 -8.09 -4.36 3.22
CA LEU A 54 -8.22 -3.81 1.88
C LEU A 54 -9.69 -3.49 1.57
N ALA A 55 -9.93 -2.53 0.68
CA ALA A 55 -11.26 -2.31 0.13
C ALA A 55 -11.58 -3.35 -0.96
N VAL A 56 -12.74 -3.98 -0.85
CA VAL A 56 -13.25 -5.02 -1.75
C VAL A 56 -14.58 -4.59 -2.32
N ALA A 57 -14.73 -4.69 -3.64
CA ALA A 57 -16.01 -4.58 -4.32
C ALA A 57 -16.54 -6.01 -4.60
N PRO A 58 -17.53 -6.50 -3.82
CA PRO A 58 -18.16 -7.80 -4.08
C PRO A 58 -19.02 -7.76 -5.34
N VAL A 59 -19.47 -8.94 -5.80
CA VAL A 59 -20.40 -9.08 -6.92
C VAL A 59 -21.64 -8.22 -6.73
N GLY A 60 -22.05 -7.52 -7.79
CA GLY A 60 -23.17 -6.56 -7.78
C GLY A 60 -22.73 -5.11 -7.53
N SER A 61 -21.50 -4.88 -7.08
CA SER A 61 -20.94 -3.53 -6.97
C SER A 61 -20.67 -2.92 -8.35
N THR A 62 -20.75 -1.61 -8.48
CA THR A 62 -20.37 -0.88 -9.70
C THR A 62 -19.12 -0.03 -9.45
N PHE A 63 -18.24 0.06 -10.44
CA PHE A 63 -17.04 0.91 -10.37
C PHE A 63 -16.75 1.53 -11.73
N GLU A 64 -16.17 2.73 -11.72
CA GLU A 64 -15.74 3.41 -12.95
C GLU A 64 -14.34 2.91 -13.34
N ASN A 65 -14.19 2.49 -14.60
CA ASN A 65 -12.88 2.10 -15.14
C ASN A 65 -12.02 3.32 -15.48
N ASP A 66 -10.79 3.09 -15.97
CA ASP A 66 -9.89 4.17 -16.39
C ASP A 66 -10.44 5.05 -17.53
N ALA A 67 -11.37 4.52 -18.33
CA ALA A 67 -12.05 5.21 -19.43
C ALA A 67 -13.31 5.98 -19.01
N GLY A 68 -13.71 5.90 -17.72
CA GLY A 68 -14.92 6.55 -17.20
C GLY A 68 -16.20 5.78 -17.48
N GLU A 69 -16.11 4.50 -17.82
CA GLU A 69 -17.27 3.62 -18.01
C GLU A 69 -17.59 2.90 -16.71
N GLU A 70 -18.87 2.86 -16.34
CA GLU A 70 -19.34 2.11 -15.17
C GLU A 70 -19.40 0.62 -15.50
N ILE A 71 -18.66 -0.18 -14.73
CA ILE A 71 -18.61 -1.64 -14.84
C ILE A 71 -19.20 -2.26 -13.59
N THR A 72 -20.15 -3.17 -13.77
CA THR A 72 -20.66 -4.01 -12.69
C THR A 72 -19.73 -5.20 -12.44
N VAL A 73 -19.37 -5.43 -11.18
CA VAL A 73 -18.61 -6.59 -10.74
C VAL A 73 -19.48 -7.84 -10.88
N GLN A 74 -19.04 -8.79 -11.70
CA GLN A 74 -19.67 -10.09 -11.88
C GLN A 74 -18.70 -11.21 -11.49
N LYS A 75 -19.26 -12.38 -11.13
CA LYS A 75 -18.45 -13.58 -10.88
C LYS A 75 -17.78 -14.00 -12.19
N THR A 76 -16.46 -14.05 -12.19
CA THR A 76 -15.70 -14.40 -13.40
C THR A 76 -14.48 -15.23 -13.07
N ALA A 77 -14.10 -16.11 -13.99
CA ALA A 77 -12.93 -16.96 -13.85
C ALA A 77 -11.67 -16.20 -14.29
N VAL A 78 -10.78 -15.91 -13.34
CA VAL A 78 -9.51 -15.23 -13.59
C VAL A 78 -8.37 -16.22 -13.32
N GLY A 79 -7.63 -16.58 -14.36
CA GLY A 79 -6.52 -17.53 -14.23
C GLY A 79 -6.95 -18.93 -13.78
N GLY A 80 -8.17 -19.36 -14.11
CA GLY A 80 -8.72 -20.67 -13.73
C GLY A 80 -9.37 -20.73 -12.35
N VAL A 81 -9.40 -19.62 -11.60
CA VAL A 81 -10.07 -19.52 -10.29
C VAL A 81 -11.26 -18.58 -10.39
N MET A 82 -12.39 -18.96 -9.77
CA MET A 82 -13.56 -18.09 -9.66
C MET A 82 -13.29 -16.94 -8.71
N SER A 83 -13.33 -15.72 -9.24
CA SER A 83 -13.26 -14.48 -8.45
C SER A 83 -14.67 -13.94 -8.22
N GLU A 84 -15.02 -13.72 -6.97
CA GLU A 84 -16.32 -13.21 -6.51
C GLU A 84 -16.25 -11.72 -6.11
N GLY A 85 -15.22 -11.04 -6.59
CA GLY A 85 -15.01 -9.63 -6.35
C GLY A 85 -13.74 -9.12 -7.00
N ILE A 86 -13.45 -7.84 -6.75
CA ILE A 86 -12.22 -7.18 -7.13
C ILE A 86 -11.73 -6.32 -5.96
N PHE A 87 -10.41 -6.24 -5.77
CA PHE A 87 -9.84 -5.26 -4.84
C PHE A 87 -9.83 -3.88 -5.48
N CYS A 88 -10.30 -2.89 -4.73
CA CYS A 88 -10.34 -1.52 -5.20
C CYS A 88 -8.95 -0.88 -5.05
N ASP A 89 -8.61 -0.01 -5.99
CA ASP A 89 -7.45 0.86 -5.91
C ASP A 89 -7.87 2.27 -5.51
N SER A 90 -6.90 3.17 -5.37
CA SER A 90 -7.20 4.55 -4.98
C SER A 90 -8.09 5.27 -6.01
N LYS A 91 -8.01 4.92 -7.30
CA LYS A 91 -8.80 5.59 -8.35
C LYS A 91 -10.26 5.14 -8.30
N MET A 92 -10.49 3.83 -8.13
CA MET A 92 -11.82 3.26 -7.94
C MET A 92 -12.53 3.82 -6.69
N LEU A 93 -11.77 4.09 -5.61
CA LEU A 93 -12.31 4.72 -4.40
C LEU A 93 -12.50 6.24 -4.51
N GLY A 94 -12.08 6.86 -5.61
CA GLY A 94 -12.10 8.32 -5.75
C GLY A 94 -11.09 9.05 -4.85
N TRP A 95 -10.07 8.35 -4.34
CA TRP A 95 -9.05 8.94 -3.49
C TRP A 95 -8.07 9.79 -4.30
N ALA A 96 -7.77 10.99 -3.79
CA ALA A 96 -6.74 11.84 -4.35
C ALA A 96 -5.34 11.24 -4.13
N GLY A 97 -4.64 10.93 -5.21
CA GLY A 97 -3.27 10.42 -5.19
C GLY A 97 -3.16 8.91 -4.91
N GLY A 98 -2.70 8.17 -5.93
CA GLY A 98 -2.46 6.74 -5.86
C GLY A 98 -1.98 6.20 -7.20
N ALA A 99 -1.54 4.94 -7.21
CA ALA A 99 -1.16 4.24 -8.43
C ALA A 99 -2.28 3.26 -8.83
N ALA A 100 -2.62 3.25 -10.12
CA ALA A 100 -3.59 2.29 -10.66
C ALA A 100 -3.10 0.85 -10.45
N GLY A 101 -4.00 -0.03 -10.04
CA GLY A 101 -3.69 -1.44 -9.80
C GLY A 101 -2.95 -1.76 -8.49
N VAL A 102 -2.86 -0.79 -7.56
CA VAL A 102 -2.39 -1.03 -6.18
C VAL A 102 -3.60 -1.13 -5.28
N ALA A 103 -3.74 -2.25 -4.56
CA ALA A 103 -4.89 -2.47 -3.67
C ALA A 103 -4.90 -1.43 -2.54
N ALA A 104 -6.04 -0.77 -2.34
CA ALA A 104 -6.19 0.29 -1.35
C ALA A 104 -6.20 -0.28 0.08
N GLN A 105 -5.21 0.11 0.88
CA GLN A 105 -5.10 -0.31 2.28
C GLN A 105 -5.96 0.55 3.19
N ILE A 106 -6.65 -0.10 4.13
CA ILE A 106 -7.57 0.51 5.07
C ILE A 106 -6.99 0.39 6.49
N PRO A 107 -6.97 1.48 7.29
CA PRO A 107 -6.52 1.44 8.68
C PRO A 107 -7.44 0.56 9.52
N ASP A 108 -6.96 0.14 10.69
CA ASP A 108 -7.70 -0.62 11.70
C ASP A 108 -8.92 0.12 12.27
N THR A 109 -9.00 1.43 12.10
CA THR A 109 -10.11 2.29 12.58
C THR A 109 -11.47 1.97 11.98
N VAL A 110 -11.53 1.35 10.80
CA VAL A 110 -12.80 0.99 10.12
C VAL A 110 -13.11 -0.49 10.40
N ALA A 111 -14.35 -0.85 10.70
CA ALA A 111 -14.68 -2.25 10.97
C ALA A 111 -14.69 -3.10 9.68
N ILE A 112 -14.50 -4.41 9.83
CA ILE A 112 -14.59 -5.34 8.70
C ILE A 112 -16.06 -5.42 8.26
N GLY A 113 -16.32 -5.31 6.96
CA GLY A 113 -17.66 -5.32 6.38
C GLY A 113 -18.33 -3.94 6.24
N GLU A 114 -17.73 -2.89 6.80
CA GLU A 114 -18.19 -1.52 6.59
C GLU A 114 -17.72 -0.95 5.25
N ALA A 115 -18.35 0.15 4.82
CA ALA A 115 -17.94 0.87 3.63
C ALA A 115 -16.54 1.50 3.82
N PRO A 116 -15.69 1.50 2.77
CA PRO A 116 -14.40 2.15 2.84
C PRO A 116 -14.56 3.68 2.98
N PRO A 117 -13.61 4.38 3.63
CA PRO A 117 -13.67 5.82 3.76
C PRO A 117 -13.57 6.51 2.40
N ALA A 118 -14.34 7.58 2.20
CA ALA A 118 -14.37 8.35 0.96
C ALA A 118 -13.06 9.12 0.67
N THR A 119 -12.18 9.26 1.66
CA THR A 119 -10.89 9.94 1.53
C THR A 119 -9.77 9.03 1.99
N LYS A 120 -8.61 9.14 1.33
CA LYS A 120 -7.42 8.38 1.67
C LYS A 120 -7.02 8.62 3.13
N PRO A 121 -6.99 7.58 3.98
CA PRO A 121 -6.57 7.72 5.35
C PRO A 121 -5.08 8.13 5.38
N ARG A 122 -4.81 9.33 5.87
CA ARG A 122 -3.44 9.85 6.01
C ARG A 122 -2.89 9.37 7.36
N PRO A 123 -1.77 8.64 7.41
CA PRO A 123 -1.15 8.31 8.69
C PRO A 123 -0.65 9.62 9.32
N GLY A 124 -1.37 10.13 10.32
CA GLY A 124 -1.02 11.36 11.06
C GLY A 124 -2.12 12.42 11.21
N SER A 125 -3.35 12.18 10.79
CA SER A 125 -4.46 13.10 11.07
C SER A 125 -5.67 12.30 11.54
N THR A 126 -5.95 12.43 12.83
CA THR A 126 -7.20 12.03 13.45
C THR A 126 -8.39 12.64 12.68
N GLU A 127 -9.45 11.86 12.56
CA GLU A 127 -10.83 12.23 12.21
C GLU A 127 -11.16 12.52 10.73
N GLY A 128 -12.08 11.69 10.22
CA GLY A 128 -13.00 12.12 9.19
C GLY A 128 -14.11 12.96 9.83
N ALA A 129 -14.29 14.18 9.35
CA ALA A 129 -15.56 14.87 9.37
C ALA A 129 -15.48 16.00 8.34
N ALA A 130 -16.56 16.14 7.57
CA ALA A 130 -16.76 17.24 6.66
C ALA A 130 -16.71 18.59 7.41
N THR A 131 -16.51 19.64 6.61
CA THR A 131 -16.76 21.06 6.90
C THR A 131 -15.76 21.82 7.79
N GLU A 132 -15.18 22.83 7.13
CA GLU A 132 -14.88 24.17 7.62
C GLU A 132 -13.62 24.46 8.44
N SER A 133 -13.01 25.55 7.98
CA SER A 133 -11.92 26.35 8.56
C SER A 133 -10.53 25.70 8.57
N LEU A 134 -9.74 26.14 7.60
CA LEU A 134 -8.29 26.13 7.64
C LEU A 134 -7.79 26.69 8.99
N PRO A 135 -6.98 25.97 9.76
CA PRO A 135 -5.97 26.62 10.57
C PRO A 135 -4.79 26.94 9.65
N THR A 136 -4.48 28.22 9.51
CA THR A 136 -3.26 28.72 8.90
C THR A 136 -2.05 28.20 9.68
N SER A 137 -1.55 27.03 9.32
CA SER A 137 -0.25 26.58 9.78
C SER A 137 0.81 27.29 8.95
N ASN A 138 1.26 28.41 9.48
CA ASN A 138 2.52 29.04 9.14
C ASN A 138 3.65 28.02 9.41
N VAL A 139 4.01 27.22 8.41
CA VAL A 139 5.21 26.37 8.45
C VAL A 139 6.29 27.12 7.69
N GLU A 140 7.09 27.88 8.43
CA GLU A 140 8.37 28.40 7.95
C GLU A 140 9.23 27.24 7.42
N GLY A 141 9.46 27.26 6.12
CA GLY A 141 10.68 26.83 5.43
C GLY A 141 11.39 25.58 5.94
N LEU A 142 10.85 24.39 5.69
CA LEU A 142 11.58 23.13 5.82
C LEU A 142 12.48 22.87 4.58
N PHE A 143 13.26 23.87 4.15
CA PHE A 143 14.17 23.76 2.99
C PHE A 143 15.57 24.34 3.23
N GLU A 144 16.05 24.38 4.47
CA GLU A 144 17.46 24.67 4.74
C GLU A 144 18.10 23.65 5.69
N LYS A 145 18.70 22.62 5.07
CA LYS A 145 20.00 22.12 5.54
C LYS A 145 20.75 21.44 4.41
N LYS A 146 21.29 22.26 3.50
CA LYS A 146 22.52 21.90 2.78
C LYS A 146 23.56 21.58 3.85
N LEU A 147 23.99 20.31 3.94
CA LEU A 147 25.16 19.95 4.73
C LEU A 147 26.34 20.86 4.34
N SER A 148 26.91 21.54 5.32
CA SER A 148 28.12 22.34 5.10
C SER A 148 29.26 21.42 4.66
N LYS A 149 30.09 21.93 3.74
CA LYS A 149 31.26 21.28 3.14
C LYS A 149 32.26 20.74 4.18
N GLU A 150 32.18 21.24 5.41
CA GLU A 150 33.07 20.90 6.51
C GLU A 150 32.73 19.56 7.19
N GLU A 151 31.45 19.22 7.37
CA GLU A 151 31.02 17.95 7.99
C GLU A 151 31.29 16.76 7.06
N LYS A 152 31.09 16.95 5.75
CA LYS A 152 31.38 15.95 4.72
C LYS A 152 32.89 15.66 4.60
N LYS A 153 33.74 16.66 4.88
CA LYS A 153 35.20 16.51 4.89
C LYS A 153 35.69 15.79 6.16
N LYS A 154 35.12 16.09 7.33
CA LYS A 154 35.44 15.38 8.59
C LYS A 154 35.08 13.89 8.53
N LEU A 155 33.91 13.55 8.00
CA LEU A 155 33.48 12.15 7.86
C LEU A 155 34.36 11.34 6.87
N ALA A 156 34.85 11.99 5.81
CA ALA A 156 35.77 11.36 4.85
C ALA A 156 37.18 11.15 5.43
N GLU A 157 37.65 12.07 6.27
CA GLU A 157 38.97 11.98 6.90
C GLU A 157 39.01 10.93 8.02
N GLU A 158 37.94 10.82 8.83
CA GLU A 158 37.81 9.76 9.83
C GLU A 158 37.75 8.37 9.18
N ARG A 159 36.98 8.21 8.10
CA ARG A 159 36.90 6.94 7.37
C ARG A 159 38.25 6.55 6.72
N ARG A 160 39.08 7.52 6.36
CA ARG A 160 40.44 7.28 5.83
C ARG A 160 41.45 6.94 6.95
N LYS A 161 41.32 7.55 8.14
CA LYS A 161 42.14 7.20 9.32
C LYS A 161 41.80 5.82 9.85
N ALA A 162 40.51 5.45 9.94
CA ALA A 162 40.08 4.12 10.33
C ALA A 162 40.63 3.02 9.39
N ARG A 163 40.65 3.28 8.07
CA ARG A 163 41.20 2.33 7.09
C ARG A 163 42.73 2.22 7.12
N LYS A 164 43.45 3.25 7.57
CA LYS A 164 44.91 3.19 7.79
C LYS A 164 45.26 2.43 9.07
N ALA A 165 44.55 2.69 10.17
CA ALA A 165 44.73 1.98 11.43
C ALA A 165 44.47 0.46 11.29
N ALA A 166 43.43 0.07 10.54
CA ALA A 166 43.15 -1.35 10.26
C ALA A 166 44.26 -2.03 9.42
N LYS A 167 44.98 -1.27 8.59
CA LYS A 167 46.06 -1.81 7.74
C LYS A 167 47.40 -1.92 8.47
N GLU A 168 47.63 -1.12 9.51
CA GLU A 168 48.80 -1.21 10.38
C GLU A 168 48.65 -2.28 11.47
N GLY A 169 47.43 -2.55 11.96
CA GLY A 169 47.15 -3.69 12.84
C GLY A 169 47.44 -5.03 12.15
N ALA A 170 46.94 -5.20 10.93
CA ALA A 170 47.15 -6.43 10.14
C ALA A 170 48.61 -6.70 9.72
N LYS A 171 49.54 -5.75 9.92
CA LYS A 171 50.96 -5.92 9.61
C LYS A 171 51.83 -6.17 10.85
N LYS A 172 51.29 -6.00 12.06
CA LYS A 172 51.98 -6.32 13.33
C LYS A 172 51.66 -7.73 13.84
N ASP A 173 50.49 -8.28 13.52
CA ASP A 173 50.14 -9.69 13.83
C ASP A 173 50.79 -10.73 12.89
N ALA A 174 51.68 -10.32 11.97
CA ALA A 174 52.37 -11.22 11.03
C ALA A 174 53.90 -11.22 11.22
N SER A 175 54.39 -10.83 12.41
CA SER A 175 55.85 -10.75 12.69
C SER A 175 56.26 -11.25 14.08
N ASP A 176 55.37 -11.95 14.79
CA ASP A 176 55.71 -12.70 16.01
C ASP A 176 55.15 -14.14 15.87
N GLU A 177 55.74 -14.89 14.93
CA GLU A 177 55.92 -16.35 15.00
C GLU A 177 57.15 -16.74 14.17
#